data_AF-A0A1Q3GQZ6-F1
#
_entry.id   AF-A0A1Q3GQZ6-F1
#
_cell.length_a   1.000
_cell.length_b   1.000
_cell.length_c   1.000
_cell.angle_alpha   90.00
_cell.angle_beta   90.00
_cell.angle_gamma   90.00
#
_symmetry.space_group_name_H-M   'P 1'
#
loop_
_entity.id
_entity.type
_entity.pdbx_description
1 polymer ?
#
loop_
_entity_poly.entity_id
_entity_poly.type
_entity_poly.pdbx_seq_one_letter_code
_entity_poly.pdbx_strand_id
1 'polypeptide(L)' 'MTEITEKVVLKKDTDKVFATITYNKEKEWLFINWEGFLTVDMVKEGSEELLNLFKTIGSISKILVNNQQVKGP' A
#
# COMPACT_ATOMS: atom_id res chain seq x y z
N MET A 1 -14.32 3.43 -20.81
CA MET A 1 -14.32 2.80 -19.47
C MET A 1 -13.29 3.53 -18.64
N THR A 2 -13.70 4.06 -17.50
CA THR A 2 -12.84 4.84 -16.61
C THR A 2 -12.41 3.88 -15.50
N GLU A 3 -11.12 3.54 -15.44
CA GLU A 3 -10.61 2.63 -14.42
C GLU A 3 -10.92 3.15 -13.01
N ILE A 4 -11.69 2.40 -12.22
CA ILE A 4 -11.94 2.75 -10.82
C ILE A 4 -10.70 2.38 -10.03
N THR A 5 -9.97 3.43 -9.62
CA THR A 5 -8.76 3.33 -8.81
C THR A 5 -9.01 3.94 -7.45
N GLU A 6 -8.90 3.13 -6.40
CA GLU A 6 -8.95 3.59 -5.01
C GLU A 6 -7.53 3.73 -4.45
N LYS A 7 -7.32 4.72 -3.58
CA LYS A 7 -5.99 5.05 -3.05
C LYS A 7 -6.05 5.27 -1.55
N VAL A 8 -5.20 4.55 -0.82
CA VAL A 8 -4.94 4.73 0.61
C VAL A 8 -3.54 5.31 0.77
N VAL A 9 -3.40 6.35 1.59
CA VAL A 9 -2.11 7.03 1.84
C VAL A 9 -1.82 6.96 3.34
N LEU A 10 -0.72 6.31 3.69
CA LEU A 10 -0.28 6.14 5.07
C LEU A 10 0.86 7.13 5.37
N LYS A 11 0.70 7.88 6.45
CA LYS A 11 1.60 8.97 6.85
C LYS A 11 1.98 8.81 8.32
N LYS A 12 3.20 9.24 8.67
CA LYS A 12 3.60 9.41 10.07
C LYS A 12 3.41 10.86 10.52
N ASP A 13 3.41 11.08 11.84
CA ASP A 13 3.36 12.32 12.64
C ASP A 13 3.84 13.65 12.01
N THR A 14 4.72 13.61 11.00
CA THR A 14 5.24 14.76 10.26
C THR A 14 4.61 14.95 8.87
N ASP A 15 3.43 14.39 8.63
CA ASP A 15 2.75 14.34 7.32
C ASP A 15 3.53 13.60 6.22
N LYS A 16 4.65 12.97 6.58
CA LYS A 16 5.50 12.25 5.64
C LYS A 16 4.86 10.91 5.28
N VAL A 17 4.55 10.76 4.00
CA VAL A 17 4.05 9.49 3.44
C VAL A 17 5.15 8.44 3.56
N PHE A 18 4.80 7.28 4.10
CA PHE A 18 5.69 6.13 4.15
C PHE A 18 5.18 4.96 3.30
N ALA A 19 3.88 4.93 3.01
CA ALA A 19 3.28 3.99 2.08
C ALA A 19 2.08 4.58 1.34
N THR A 20 1.97 4.25 0.07
CA THR A 20 0.77 4.51 -0.74
C THR A 20 0.28 3.19 -1.30
N ILE A 21 -0.98 2.85 -1.06
CA ILE A 21 -1.63 1.66 -1.61
C ILE A 21 -2.63 2.10 -2.67
N THR A 22 -2.52 1.53 -3.86
CA THR A 22 -3.42 1.74 -4.99
C THR A 22 -4.10 0.43 -5.33
N TYR A 23 -5.42 0.44 -5.39
CA TYR A 23 -6.22 -0.70 -5.83
C TYR A 23 -6.92 -0.38 -7.15
N ASN A 24 -6.80 -1.28 -8.11
CA ASN A 24 -7.58 -1.23 -9.35
C ASN A 24 -8.59 -2.37 -9.36
N LYS A 25 -9.87 -1.99 -9.32
CA LYS A 25 -10.97 -2.96 -9.19
C LYS A 25 -11.18 -3.81 -10.43
N GLU A 26 -11.04 -3.22 -11.62
CA GLU A 26 -11.28 -3.91 -12.89
C GLU A 26 -10.23 -4.97 -13.18
N LYS A 27 -8.99 -4.73 -12.74
CA LYS A 27 -7.83 -5.59 -13.02
C LYS A 27 -7.41 -6.45 -11.83
N GLU A 28 -8.13 -6.35 -10.71
CA GLU A 28 -7.93 -7.18 -9.50
C GLU A 28 -6.49 -7.19 -8.94
N TRP A 29 -5.79 -6.05 -9.05
CA TRP A 29 -4.43 -5.92 -8.53
C TRP A 29 -4.32 -4.80 -7.51
N LEU A 30 -3.43 -5.04 -6.55
CA LEU A 30 -2.92 -4.04 -5.63
C LEU A 30 -1.52 -3.60 -6.03
N PHE A 31 -1.23 -2.35 -5.73
CA PHE A 31 0.11 -1.80 -5.73
C PHE A 31 0.37 -1.10 -4.43
N ILE A 32 1.51 -1.40 -3.83
CA ILE A 32 2.01 -0.65 -2.68
C ILE A 32 3.35 -0.03 -3.03
N ASN A 33 3.44 1.28 -2.84
CA ASN A 33 4.67 2.04 -2.94
C ASN A 33 5.13 2.39 -1.54
N TRP A 34 6.25 1.82 -1.12
CA TRP A 34 6.90 2.13 0.14
C TRP A 34 8.00 3.17 -0.07
N GLU A 35 8.08 4.17 0.82
CA GLU A 35 8.95 5.32 0.63
C GLU A 35 9.70 5.71 1.91
N GLY A 36 10.98 6.07 1.75
CA GLY A 36 11.79 6.65 2.82
C GLY A 36 12.35 5.63 3.80
N PHE A 37 12.64 6.09 5.03
CA PHE A 37 13.18 5.26 6.09
C PHE A 37 12.03 4.58 6.84
N LEU A 38 11.96 3.25 6.77
CA LEU A 38 10.91 2.47 7.40
C LEU A 38 11.38 1.86 8.71
N THR A 39 10.55 2.03 9.73
CA THR A 39 10.66 1.29 10.99
C THR A 39 9.82 0.02 10.93
N VAL A 40 10.06 -0.93 11.83
CA VAL A 40 9.26 -2.17 11.93
C VAL A 40 7.78 -1.85 12.14
N ASP A 41 7.47 -0.85 12.96
CA ASP A 41 6.09 -0.44 13.23
C ASP A 41 5.38 0.09 11.99
N MET A 42 6.08 0.86 11.15
CA MET A 42 5.53 1.35 9.88
C MET A 42 5.24 0.21 8.89
N VAL A 43 6.15 -0.76 8.81
CA VAL A 43 5.95 -1.93 7.95
C VAL A 43 4.75 -2.75 8.44
N LYS A 44 4.62 -2.91 9.76
CA LYS A 44 3.46 -3.57 10.38
C LYS A 44 2.16 -2.85 10.04
N GLU A 45 2.08 -1.54 10.28
CA GLU A 45 0.89 -0.73 10.00
C GLU A 45 0.46 -0.84 8.54
N GLY A 46 1.40 -0.64 7.59
CA GLY A 46 1.05 -0.76 6.17
C GLY A 46 0.71 -2.18 5.72
N SER A 47 1.25 -3.21 6.39
CA SER A 47 0.87 -4.61 6.13
C SER A 47 -0.52 -4.94 6.66
N GLU A 48 -0.91 -4.37 7.81
CA GLU A 48 -2.26 -4.52 8.37
C GLU A 48 -3.31 -3.87 7.46
N GLU A 49 -3.01 -2.70 6.90
CA GLU A 49 -3.89 -2.05 5.92
C GLU A 49 -4.02 -2.87 4.63
N LEU A 50 -2.89 -3.39 4.10
CA LEU A 50 -2.92 -4.32 2.97
C LEU A 50 -3.80 -5.54 3.26
N LEU A 51 -3.63 -6.16 4.43
CA LEU A 51 -4.41 -7.32 4.84
C LEU A 51 -5.91 -6.99 4.94
N ASN A 52 -6.25 -5.80 5.45
CA ASN A 52 -7.61 -5.32 5.51
C ASN A 52 -8.23 -5.19 4.10
N LEU A 53 -7.47 -4.65 3.14
CA LEU A 53 -7.90 -4.56 1.74
C LEU A 53 -8.11 -5.94 1.12
N PHE A 54 -7.18 -6.88 1.32
CA PHE A 54 -7.34 -8.27 0.85
C PHE A 54 -8.64 -8.91 1.37
N LYS A 55 -8.94 -8.74 2.65
CA LYS A 55 -10.15 -9.28 3.28
C LYS A 55 -11.44 -8.60 2.81
N THR A 56 -11.39 -7.28 2.61
CA THR A 56 -12.58 -6.48 2.26
C THR A 56 -12.98 -6.65 0.80
N ILE A 57 -12.00 -6.68 -0.11
CA ILE A 57 -12.24 -6.76 -1.55
C ILE A 57 -12.47 -8.20 -2.00
N GLY A 58 -11.72 -9.17 -1.43
CA GLY A 58 -11.87 -10.60 -1.69
C GLY A 58 -11.45 -11.10 -3.08
N SER A 59 -11.40 -10.24 -4.12
CA SER A 59 -11.05 -10.62 -5.50
C SER A 59 -9.60 -10.32 -5.90
N ILE A 60 -8.77 -9.82 -4.99
CA ILE A 60 -7.39 -9.42 -5.32
C ILE A 60 -6.56 -10.66 -5.67
N SER A 61 -6.04 -10.71 -6.88
CA SER A 61 -5.27 -11.84 -7.40
C SER A 61 -3.77 -11.55 -7.52
N LYS A 62 -3.39 -10.27 -7.54
CA LYS A 62 -2.01 -9.83 -7.76
C LYS A 62 -1.65 -8.66 -6.85
N ILE A 63 -0.40 -8.62 -6.41
CA ILE A 63 0.18 -7.47 -5.72
C ILE A 63 1.54 -7.16 -6.32
N LEU A 64 1.78 -5.87 -6.58
CA LEU A 64 3.10 -5.35 -6.88
C LEU A 64 3.59 -4.51 -5.70
N VAL A 65 4.76 -4.86 -5.19
CA VAL A 65 5.41 -4.17 -4.07
C VAL A 65 6.58 -3.37 -4.63
N ASN A 66 6.51 -2.04 -4.57
CA ASN A 66 7.64 -1.18 -4.85
C ASN A 66 8.33 -0.75 -3.55
N ASN A 67 9.58 -1.15 -3.41
CA ASN A 67 10.45 -0.82 -2.30
C ASN A 67 11.79 -0.18 -2.76
N GLN A 68 11.88 0.27 -4.01
CA GLN A 68 13.13 0.78 -4.61
C GLN A 68 13.73 1.96 -3.84
N GLN A 69 12.92 2.74 -3.14
CA GLN A 69 13.36 3.90 -2.36
C GLN A 69 13.34 3.67 -0.84
N VAL A 70 13.11 2.43 -0.41
CA VAL A 70 13.07 2.07 0.99
C VAL A 70 14.48 2.00 1.56
N LYS A 71 14.64 2.57 2.74
CA LYS A 71 15.81 2.36 3.61
C LYS A 71 15.31 1.79 4.93
N GLY A 72 16.02 0.81 5.47
CA GLY A 72 15.75 0.25 6.79
C GLY A 72 16.91 0.52 7.75
N PRO A 73 16.72 0.25 9.05
CA PRO A 73 17.82 0.06 9.98
C PRO A 73 18.72 -1.13 9.58
#